data_AF-A0A924RN41-F1
#
_entry.id   AF-A0A924RN41-F1
#
_cell.length_a   1.000
_cell.length_b   1.000
_cell.length_c   1.000
_cell.angle_alpha   90.00
_cell.angle_beta   90.00
_cell.angle_gamma   90.00
#
_symmetry.space_group_name_H-M   'P 1'
#
loop_
_entity.id
_entity.type
_entity.pdbx_description
1 polymer ?
#
loop_
_entity_poly.entity_id
_entity_poly.type
_entity_poly.pdbx_seq_one_letter_code
_entity_poly.pdbx_strand_id
1 'polypeptide(L)'
;MFSYRRTVLQTIRRVGFGASLLLLVLALLAPLASASEMIDRNTKKQRLLVNKKGTALDLYKARGASKHVAYWGAKNTAQLFFSHDRSGGVRSGKGNPNNFRNACKAYTGPPLQYAVASCTMPDGSHWALQQWVRIKANGGGQRGDKELRISHWTGALPVLTVTPDWSWRGRYNHIYGTLTFHGKPWYAETWDHATGEIHDGVGRNFAIESYNSDMGSGWRRVNAFLTHKPSGEYCFGFAPKDGYTGRGDSTVNKYRALVPGPAVTPDVFVSFGVLGLDAYTYDLDQPHNDAQAALVGDYQGLTSCRKIN
;
A
#
# COMPACT_ATOMS: atom_id res chain seq x y z
N MET A 1 57.54 -21.46 17.03
CA MET A 1 57.70 -20.59 18.22
C MET A 1 58.99 -19.78 18.07
N PHE A 2 58.93 -18.56 17.56
CA PHE A 2 59.92 -17.51 17.82
C PHE A 2 59.27 -16.15 17.60
N SER A 3 59.52 -15.21 18.52
CA SER A 3 58.89 -13.89 18.59
C SER A 3 59.90 -12.80 18.26
N TYR A 4 59.48 -11.78 17.51
CA TYR A 4 60.20 -10.52 17.33
C TYR A 4 59.14 -9.40 17.24
N ARG A 5 58.97 -8.51 18.24
CA ARG A 5 59.84 -7.42 18.71
C ARG A 5 60.15 -6.33 17.66
N ARG A 6 59.45 -5.19 17.76
CA ARG A 6 59.94 -3.81 18.09
C ARG A 6 58.80 -2.81 17.79
N THR A 7 58.38 -1.92 18.70
CA THR A 7 59.07 -0.72 19.25
C THR A 7 59.38 0.28 18.11
N VAL A 8 58.82 1.49 18.08
CA VAL A 8 59.19 2.72 18.83
C VAL A 8 57.97 3.68 18.76
N LEU A 9 57.30 4.10 19.85
CA LEU A 9 57.64 5.15 20.83
C LEU A 9 57.75 6.61 20.28
N GLN A 10 57.04 7.51 20.98
CA GLN A 10 57.46 8.88 21.37
C GLN A 10 57.27 10.04 20.35
N THR A 11 56.73 11.23 20.71
CA THR A 11 56.02 11.70 21.94
C THR A 11 55.34 13.07 21.72
N ILE A 12 54.56 13.57 22.70
CA ILE A 12 54.41 15.01 23.10
C ILE A 12 53.60 15.92 22.12
N ARG A 13 52.70 16.84 22.53
CA ARG A 13 52.11 17.21 23.84
C ARG A 13 50.70 17.83 23.65
N ARG A 14 49.88 17.68 24.71
CA ARG A 14 48.72 18.51 25.15
C ARG A 14 48.96 20.02 24.91
N VAL A 15 48.00 20.93 24.68
CA VAL A 15 46.63 21.23 25.18
C VAL A 15 45.89 22.02 24.05
N GLY A 16 44.57 22.15 23.89
CA GLY A 16 43.35 21.75 24.63
C GLY A 16 42.12 22.57 24.17
N PHE A 17 41.16 22.85 25.08
CA PHE A 17 39.87 23.58 24.87
C PHE A 17 38.86 22.96 23.89
N GLY A 18 37.74 22.51 24.45
CA GLY A 18 36.67 21.83 23.75
C GLY A 18 35.81 22.69 22.82
N ALA A 19 35.18 21.98 21.88
CA ALA A 19 33.96 22.39 21.23
C ALA A 19 33.01 21.18 21.22
N SER A 20 31.80 21.35 21.74
CA SER A 20 30.80 20.29 21.80
C SER A 20 30.36 19.88 20.40
N LEU A 21 30.80 18.71 19.92
CA LEU A 21 30.23 18.11 18.71
C LEU A 21 28.88 17.47 19.07
N LEU A 22 27.85 18.31 19.15
CA LEU A 22 26.47 17.85 19.19
C LEU A 22 26.20 17.16 17.85
N LEU A 23 26.27 15.83 17.82
CA LEU A 23 25.83 15.04 16.67
C LEU A 23 24.31 15.21 16.54
N LEU A 24 23.93 16.24 15.78
CA LEU A 24 22.56 16.51 15.42
C LEU A 24 22.12 15.41 14.47
N VAL A 25 21.64 14.29 15.03
CA VAL A 25 20.94 13.25 14.29
C VAL A 25 19.66 13.87 13.77
N LEU A 26 19.77 14.48 12.59
CA LEU A 26 18.64 14.95 11.83
C LEU A 26 17.90 13.69 11.38
N ALA A 27 16.93 13.27 12.20
CA ALA A 27 15.95 12.26 11.84
C ALA A 27 15.13 12.82 10.67
N LEU A 28 15.69 12.65 9.46
CA LEU A 28 14.98 12.76 8.20
C LEU A 28 13.89 11.70 8.24
N LEU A 29 12.72 12.10 8.76
CA LEU A 29 11.45 11.46 8.49
C LEU A 29 11.23 11.55 6.98
N ALA A 30 11.81 10.60 6.25
CA ALA A 30 11.45 10.35 4.87
C ALA A 30 9.92 10.22 4.83
N PRO A 31 9.22 10.96 3.96
CA PRO A 31 7.78 10.81 3.86
C PRO A 31 7.48 9.37 3.43
N LEU A 32 6.88 8.59 4.33
CA LEU A 32 6.54 7.19 4.09
C LEU A 32 5.78 7.06 2.77
N ALA A 33 6.48 6.47 1.80
CA ALA A 33 6.08 6.30 0.41
C ALA A 33 4.63 5.81 0.29
N SER A 34 3.72 6.73 0.00
CA SER A 34 2.30 6.43 -0.13
C SER A 34 1.86 6.66 -1.57
N ALA A 35 1.44 5.59 -2.23
CA ALA A 35 0.47 5.71 -3.31
C ALA A 35 -0.80 6.41 -2.86
N SER A 36 -1.61 6.82 -3.84
CA SER A 36 -2.88 7.55 -3.71
C SER A 36 -2.75 8.53 -2.53
N GLU A 37 -1.87 9.50 -2.74
CA GLU A 37 -1.12 10.23 -1.72
C GLU A 37 -1.89 10.40 -0.40
N MET A 38 -1.34 9.87 0.69
CA MET A 38 -1.97 9.95 2.00
C MET A 38 -1.96 11.42 2.46
N ILE A 39 -3.15 12.00 2.59
CA ILE A 39 -3.36 13.40 2.91
C ILE A 39 -3.18 13.65 4.42
N ASP A 40 -3.96 12.94 5.23
CA ASP A 40 -3.98 13.05 6.70
C ASP A 40 -4.76 11.86 7.30
N ARG A 41 -4.78 11.76 8.63
CA ARG A 41 -5.44 10.67 9.38
C ARG A 41 -6.67 11.16 10.14
N ASN A 42 -7.67 10.29 10.27
CA ASN A 42 -8.91 10.48 11.03
C ASN A 42 -9.67 11.77 10.68
N THR A 43 -9.66 12.12 9.38
CA THR A 43 -10.27 13.36 8.87
C THR A 43 -11.80 13.29 8.89
N LYS A 44 -12.45 14.46 8.87
CA LYS A 44 -13.91 14.65 8.83
C LYS A 44 -14.28 15.79 7.88
N LYS A 45 -15.54 15.84 7.41
CA LYS A 45 -16.09 16.92 6.56
C LYS A 45 -15.26 17.17 5.29
N GLN A 46 -14.86 16.09 4.64
CA GLN A 46 -14.10 16.08 3.40
C GLN A 46 -14.93 16.67 2.25
N ARG A 47 -14.30 17.50 1.41
CA ARG A 47 -14.90 18.02 0.18
C ARG A 47 -13.81 18.22 -0.87
N LEU A 48 -13.97 17.54 -2.00
CA LEU A 48 -13.14 17.68 -3.17
C LEU A 48 -13.74 18.71 -4.13
N LEU A 49 -12.94 19.67 -4.59
CA LEU A 49 -13.25 20.55 -5.72
C LEU A 49 -12.12 20.44 -6.73
N VAL A 50 -12.39 20.45 -8.04
CA VAL A 50 -11.34 20.44 -9.07
C VAL A 50 -11.62 21.54 -10.09
N ASN A 51 -10.66 22.42 -10.34
CA ASN A 51 -10.85 23.56 -11.24
C ASN A 51 -10.56 23.21 -12.71
N LYS A 52 -10.92 24.10 -13.65
CA LYS A 52 -10.70 23.90 -15.11
C LYS A 52 -9.23 23.70 -15.52
N LYS A 53 -8.25 23.98 -14.64
CA LYS A 53 -6.81 23.78 -14.89
C LYS A 53 -6.30 22.41 -14.40
N GLY A 54 -7.17 21.56 -13.86
CA GLY A 54 -6.77 20.27 -13.29
C GLY A 54 -6.07 20.37 -11.93
N THR A 55 -6.19 21.50 -11.22
CA THR A 55 -5.84 21.56 -9.80
C THR A 55 -7.03 21.02 -8.99
N ALA A 56 -6.80 20.07 -8.10
CA ALA A 56 -7.74 19.70 -7.05
C ALA A 56 -7.51 20.56 -5.79
N LEU A 57 -8.57 20.89 -5.07
CA LEU A 57 -8.54 21.45 -3.73
C LEU A 57 -9.32 20.51 -2.81
N ASP A 58 -8.62 19.90 -1.87
CA ASP A 58 -9.23 19.15 -0.78
C ASP A 58 -9.46 20.08 0.42
N LEU A 59 -10.66 20.01 0.98
CA LEU A 59 -11.06 20.72 2.19
C LEU A 59 -11.53 19.70 3.22
N TYR A 60 -10.90 19.66 4.39
CA TYR A 60 -11.24 18.70 5.45
C TYR A 60 -10.99 19.30 6.84
N LYS A 61 -11.44 18.59 7.88
CA LYS A 61 -11.03 18.84 9.27
C LYS A 61 -10.16 17.69 9.79
N ALA A 62 -9.05 18.03 10.43
CA ALA A 62 -8.18 17.10 11.15
C ALA A 62 -7.55 17.81 12.34
N ARG A 63 -7.37 17.08 13.46
CA ARG A 63 -6.73 17.60 14.69
C ARG A 63 -7.34 18.95 15.14
N GLY A 64 -8.67 19.04 15.15
CA GLY A 64 -9.45 20.25 15.51
C GLY A 64 -9.52 21.35 14.43
N ALA A 65 -8.53 21.44 13.55
CA ALA A 65 -8.42 22.51 12.55
C ALA A 65 -9.06 22.16 11.19
N SER A 66 -9.58 23.17 10.49
CA SER A 66 -9.83 23.08 9.05
C SER A 66 -8.52 23.09 8.28
N LYS A 67 -8.45 22.34 7.18
CA LYS A 67 -7.30 22.20 6.29
C LYS A 67 -7.76 22.40 4.85
N HIS A 68 -6.94 23.10 4.06
CA HIS A 68 -7.13 23.29 2.64
C HIS A 68 -5.82 22.93 1.94
N VAL A 69 -5.82 21.93 1.07
CA VAL A 69 -4.62 21.50 0.35
C VAL A 69 -4.92 21.41 -1.14
N ALA A 70 -4.16 22.16 -1.93
CA ALA A 70 -4.23 22.06 -3.38
C ALA A 70 -3.30 20.94 -3.88
N TYR A 71 -3.71 20.18 -4.89
CA TYR A 71 -2.96 19.09 -5.52
C TYR A 71 -3.00 19.22 -7.04
N TRP A 72 -1.88 18.94 -7.72
CA TRP A 72 -1.80 18.95 -9.19
C TRP A 72 -0.61 18.13 -9.70
N GLY A 73 -0.48 18.01 -11.02
CA GLY A 73 0.76 17.60 -11.70
C GLY A 73 0.99 16.10 -11.84
N ALA A 74 0.23 15.25 -11.13
CA ALA A 74 0.27 13.80 -11.28
C ALA A 74 -1.04 13.25 -11.87
N LYS A 75 -0.94 12.24 -12.73
CA LYS A 75 -2.08 11.44 -13.24
C LYS A 75 -1.60 10.01 -13.56
N ASN A 76 -2.43 9.00 -13.27
CA ASN A 76 -2.10 7.59 -13.46
C ASN A 76 -0.76 7.23 -12.76
N THR A 77 0.22 6.77 -13.53
CA THR A 77 1.57 6.39 -13.11
C THR A 77 2.66 7.25 -13.77
N ALA A 78 2.29 8.37 -14.41
CA ALA A 78 3.25 9.26 -15.05
C ALA A 78 4.11 10.05 -14.03
N GLN A 79 3.60 10.20 -12.80
CA GLN A 79 4.28 10.74 -11.64
C GLN A 79 3.86 9.91 -10.42
N LEU A 80 4.77 9.67 -9.48
CA LEU A 80 4.48 8.87 -8.29
C LEU A 80 3.66 9.64 -7.23
N PHE A 81 3.79 10.97 -7.19
CA PHE A 81 3.20 11.85 -6.18
C PHE A 81 2.69 13.14 -6.81
N PHE A 82 1.70 13.76 -6.18
CA PHE A 82 1.24 15.09 -6.57
C PHE A 82 2.23 16.17 -6.13
N SER A 83 2.26 17.27 -6.87
CA SER A 83 2.67 18.54 -6.28
C SER A 83 1.54 19.05 -5.39
N HIS A 84 1.84 19.48 -4.15
CA HIS A 84 0.83 19.95 -3.21
C HIS A 84 1.17 21.28 -2.52
N ASP A 85 0.13 22.03 -2.12
CA ASP A 85 0.25 23.30 -1.40
C ASP A 85 -0.75 23.39 -0.24
N ARG A 86 -0.23 23.32 0.99
CA ARG A 86 -1.00 23.38 2.25
C ARG A 86 -1.53 24.78 2.60
N SER A 87 -1.28 25.80 1.77
CA SER A 87 -1.97 27.10 1.80
C SER A 87 -3.26 27.11 0.96
N GLY A 88 -3.68 25.97 0.41
CA GLY A 88 -4.85 25.86 -0.46
C GLY A 88 -4.62 26.40 -1.88
N GLY A 89 -3.35 26.47 -2.30
CA GLY A 89 -2.94 26.92 -3.64
C GLY A 89 -2.46 28.36 -3.73
N VAL A 90 -2.50 29.14 -2.63
CA VAL A 90 -2.19 30.57 -2.64
C VAL A 90 -0.71 30.82 -2.89
N ARG A 91 0.18 30.11 -2.19
CA ARG A 91 1.64 30.25 -2.36
C ARG A 91 2.13 29.74 -3.71
N SER A 92 1.49 28.71 -4.25
CA SER A 92 1.81 28.10 -5.54
C SER A 92 1.14 28.76 -6.75
N GLY A 93 0.24 29.73 -6.54
CA GLY A 93 -0.58 30.33 -7.60
C GLY A 93 -1.58 29.37 -8.27
N LYS A 94 -1.83 28.20 -7.67
CA LYS A 94 -2.69 27.13 -8.23
C LYS A 94 -4.16 27.26 -7.84
N GLY A 95 -4.48 28.13 -6.88
CA GLY A 95 -5.86 28.46 -6.48
C GLY A 95 -5.91 29.38 -5.27
N ASN A 96 -7.13 29.75 -4.86
CA ASN A 96 -7.39 30.37 -3.56
C ASN A 96 -8.70 29.75 -3.02
N PRO A 97 -8.71 29.18 -1.80
CA PRO A 97 -9.90 28.50 -1.26
C PRO A 97 -11.17 29.35 -1.24
N ASN A 98 -11.04 30.67 -1.12
CA ASN A 98 -12.18 31.59 -1.01
C ASN A 98 -12.93 31.81 -2.34
N ASN A 99 -12.28 31.55 -3.49
CA ASN A 99 -12.88 31.71 -4.81
C ASN A 99 -12.68 30.49 -5.73
N PHE A 100 -12.34 29.33 -5.14
CA PHE A 100 -12.04 28.11 -5.89
C PHE A 100 -13.29 27.54 -6.58
N ARG A 101 -13.40 27.78 -7.89
CA ARG A 101 -14.53 27.28 -8.70
C ARG A 101 -14.32 25.83 -9.09
N ASN A 102 -15.24 24.96 -8.68
CA ASN A 102 -15.31 23.59 -9.16
C ASN A 102 -15.78 23.55 -10.63
N ALA A 103 -15.08 22.76 -11.44
CA ALA A 103 -15.42 22.42 -12.82
C ALA A 103 -15.74 20.93 -12.99
N CYS A 104 -15.46 20.12 -11.96
CA CYS A 104 -15.71 18.69 -11.95
C CYS A 104 -17.21 18.39 -11.86
N LYS A 105 -17.69 17.46 -12.70
CA LYS A 105 -19.07 16.95 -12.70
C LYS A 105 -19.20 15.72 -11.79
N ALA A 106 -20.42 15.22 -11.65
CA ALA A 106 -20.68 13.92 -11.00
C ALA A 106 -19.75 12.83 -11.56
N TYR A 107 -19.32 11.91 -10.71
CA TYR A 107 -18.40 10.84 -11.08
C TYR A 107 -19.09 9.82 -12.00
N THR A 108 -18.45 9.48 -13.12
CA THR A 108 -18.98 8.53 -14.13
C THR A 108 -18.11 7.30 -14.35
N GLY A 109 -17.07 7.09 -13.53
CA GLY A 109 -16.20 5.93 -13.62
C GLY A 109 -16.72 4.70 -12.85
N PRO A 110 -15.96 3.59 -12.81
CA PRO A 110 -16.35 2.38 -12.10
C PRO A 110 -16.51 2.59 -10.57
N PRO A 111 -17.32 1.78 -9.86
CA PRO A 111 -17.55 1.94 -8.43
C PRO A 111 -16.25 1.95 -7.60
N LEU A 112 -16.14 2.93 -6.69
CA LEU A 112 -14.97 3.12 -5.83
C LEU A 112 -15.30 2.76 -4.38
N GLN A 113 -14.64 1.74 -3.85
CA GLN A 113 -14.81 1.36 -2.45
C GLN A 113 -14.18 2.42 -1.53
N TYR A 114 -14.86 2.70 -0.42
CA TYR A 114 -14.49 3.73 0.56
C TYR A 114 -14.38 5.17 0.02
N ALA A 115 -14.96 5.48 -1.15
CA ALA A 115 -15.01 6.84 -1.64
C ALA A 115 -15.81 7.76 -0.71
N VAL A 116 -15.23 8.89 -0.33
CA VAL A 116 -15.88 9.97 0.44
C VAL A 116 -16.16 11.21 -0.40
N ALA A 117 -15.47 11.35 -1.53
CA ALA A 117 -15.79 12.26 -2.62
C ALA A 117 -15.20 11.72 -3.92
N SER A 118 -15.88 11.90 -5.05
CA SER A 118 -15.34 11.59 -6.38
C SER A 118 -16.02 12.45 -7.43
N CYS A 119 -15.33 12.71 -8.54
CA CYS A 119 -15.84 13.56 -9.61
C CYS A 119 -15.17 13.23 -10.95
N THR A 120 -15.77 13.68 -12.06
CA THR A 120 -15.20 13.52 -13.42
C THR A 120 -15.01 14.88 -14.08
N MET A 121 -13.83 15.07 -14.66
CA MET A 121 -13.40 16.30 -15.32
C MET A 121 -13.87 16.35 -16.78
N PRO A 122 -13.96 17.55 -17.40
CA PRO A 122 -14.33 17.67 -18.81
C PRO A 122 -13.36 17.00 -19.81
N ASP A 123 -12.13 16.70 -19.41
CA ASP A 123 -11.14 15.96 -20.20
C ASP A 123 -11.27 14.42 -20.06
N GLY A 124 -12.28 13.94 -19.32
CA GLY A 124 -12.49 12.52 -19.04
C GLY A 124 -11.56 11.95 -17.97
N SER A 125 -10.79 12.77 -17.25
CA SER A 125 -10.09 12.31 -16.05
C SER A 125 -11.03 12.24 -14.84
N HIS A 126 -10.66 11.44 -13.85
CA HIS A 126 -11.39 11.26 -12.61
C HIS A 126 -10.50 11.66 -11.42
N TRP A 127 -11.11 12.30 -10.43
CA TRP A 127 -10.48 12.52 -9.13
C TRP A 127 -11.33 11.87 -8.04
N ALA A 128 -10.68 11.32 -7.02
CA ALA A 128 -11.39 10.77 -5.85
C ALA A 128 -10.60 10.93 -4.55
N LEU A 129 -11.36 10.95 -3.46
CA LEU A 129 -10.90 10.81 -2.09
C LEU A 129 -11.46 9.49 -1.55
N GLN A 130 -10.57 8.60 -1.09
CA GLN A 130 -10.93 7.36 -0.40
C GLN A 130 -10.52 7.45 1.08
N GLN A 131 -11.30 6.83 1.99
CA GLN A 131 -11.00 6.82 3.43
C GLN A 131 -11.19 5.44 4.08
N TRP A 132 -10.07 4.79 4.44
CA TRP A 132 -10.06 3.45 5.05
C TRP A 132 -8.87 3.23 6.00
N VAL A 133 -8.87 2.11 6.72
CA VAL A 133 -7.83 1.77 7.71
C VAL A 133 -6.81 0.80 7.09
N ARG A 134 -5.69 1.34 6.61
CA ARG A 134 -4.61 0.57 5.98
C ARG A 134 -3.68 -0.10 6.99
N ILE A 135 -3.14 0.66 7.94
CA ILE A 135 -2.22 0.14 8.96
C ILE A 135 -3.03 -0.48 10.11
N LYS A 136 -2.78 -1.76 10.36
CA LYS A 136 -3.26 -2.56 11.50
C LYS A 136 -2.16 -3.56 11.84
N ALA A 137 -2.09 -4.01 13.09
CA ALA A 137 -1.22 -5.13 13.45
C ALA A 137 -1.61 -6.39 12.65
N ASN A 138 -0.62 -7.13 12.15
CA ASN A 138 -0.85 -8.44 11.53
C ASN A 138 -1.26 -9.47 12.60
N GLY A 139 -1.84 -10.60 12.18
CA GLY A 139 -2.20 -11.67 13.12
C GLY A 139 -3.36 -11.36 14.06
N GLY A 140 -4.40 -10.65 13.60
CA GLY A 140 -5.65 -10.42 14.33
C GLY A 140 -6.02 -8.95 14.60
N GLY A 141 -5.18 -8.00 14.16
CA GLY A 141 -5.40 -6.57 14.41
C GLY A 141 -6.69 -6.02 13.79
N GLN A 142 -7.48 -5.31 14.60
CA GLN A 142 -8.77 -4.72 14.20
C GLN A 142 -8.70 -3.19 14.00
N ARG A 143 -7.86 -2.52 14.81
CA ARG A 143 -7.81 -1.05 14.94
C ARG A 143 -6.62 -0.46 14.17
N GLY A 144 -6.78 0.81 13.81
CA GLY A 144 -5.81 1.66 13.14
C GLY A 144 -6.47 2.96 12.68
N ASP A 145 -5.67 3.92 12.26
CA ASP A 145 -6.18 5.21 11.78
C ASP A 145 -6.82 5.11 10.39
N LYS A 146 -7.90 5.88 10.19
CA LYS A 146 -8.49 6.09 8.87
C LYS A 146 -7.63 7.06 8.07
N GLU A 147 -6.91 6.56 7.07
CA GLU A 147 -6.16 7.38 6.12
C GLU A 147 -7.12 8.03 5.12
N LEU A 148 -7.05 9.35 4.93
CA LEU A 148 -7.64 10.03 3.77
C LEU A 148 -6.60 10.06 2.65
N ARG A 149 -7.02 9.67 1.44
CA ARG A 149 -6.12 9.32 0.34
C ARG A 149 -6.69 9.90 -0.96
N ILE A 150 -5.86 10.57 -1.78
CA ILE A 150 -6.29 11.22 -3.03
C ILE A 150 -5.78 10.49 -4.27
N SER A 151 -6.60 10.42 -5.32
CA SER A 151 -6.25 9.82 -6.61
C SER A 151 -6.69 10.68 -7.79
N HIS A 152 -5.95 10.57 -8.91
CA HIS A 152 -6.23 11.21 -10.19
C HIS A 152 -5.84 10.27 -11.33
N TRP A 153 -6.81 9.84 -12.12
CA TRP A 153 -6.58 8.85 -13.18
C TRP A 153 -7.47 9.07 -14.40
N THR A 154 -7.25 8.28 -15.44
CA THR A 154 -8.15 8.12 -16.58
C THR A 154 -8.01 6.69 -17.13
N GLY A 155 -9.09 6.13 -17.67
CA GLY A 155 -9.17 4.73 -18.07
C GLY A 155 -9.61 3.81 -16.93
N ALA A 156 -9.21 2.55 -17.03
CA ALA A 156 -9.59 1.50 -16.07
C ALA A 156 -8.99 1.72 -14.68
N LEU A 157 -9.60 1.09 -13.67
CA LEU A 157 -8.98 0.99 -12.35
C LEU A 157 -7.81 -0.01 -12.37
N PRO A 158 -6.88 0.07 -11.40
CA PRO A 158 -5.90 -0.99 -11.20
C PRO A 158 -6.61 -2.30 -10.84
N VAL A 159 -6.10 -3.41 -11.36
CA VAL A 159 -6.70 -4.73 -11.24
C VAL A 159 -5.90 -5.54 -10.25
N LEU A 160 -6.57 -5.95 -9.17
CA LEU A 160 -6.08 -6.95 -8.23
C LEU A 160 -6.83 -8.25 -8.50
N THR A 161 -6.14 -9.28 -8.98
CA THR A 161 -6.73 -10.62 -9.10
C THR A 161 -6.55 -11.37 -7.78
N VAL A 162 -7.54 -12.18 -7.40
CA VAL A 162 -7.47 -13.08 -6.24
C VAL A 162 -8.03 -14.44 -6.65
N THR A 163 -7.18 -15.44 -6.75
CA THR A 163 -7.53 -16.83 -7.02
C THR A 163 -7.32 -17.65 -5.76
N PRO A 164 -8.36 -18.30 -5.20
CA PRO A 164 -8.21 -19.22 -4.09
C PRO A 164 -7.82 -20.62 -4.55
N ASP A 165 -7.05 -21.30 -3.71
CA ASP A 165 -6.60 -22.69 -3.86
C ASP A 165 -6.16 -23.23 -2.48
N TRP A 166 -5.28 -24.22 -2.46
CA TRP A 166 -4.76 -24.86 -1.25
C TRP A 166 -3.25 -24.71 -1.13
N SER A 167 -2.67 -25.11 0.01
CA SER A 167 -1.23 -25.33 0.15
C SER A 167 -0.99 -26.53 1.06
N TRP A 168 0.18 -27.18 0.94
CA TRP A 168 0.54 -28.37 1.71
C TRP A 168 -0.51 -29.49 1.58
N ARG A 169 -0.84 -29.87 0.33
CA ARG A 169 -1.81 -30.93 -0.02
C ARG A 169 -3.17 -30.79 0.66
N GLY A 170 -3.79 -29.61 0.54
CA GLY A 170 -5.10 -29.34 1.14
C GLY A 170 -5.08 -28.96 2.63
N ARG A 171 -3.93 -29.03 3.31
CA ARG A 171 -3.86 -28.78 4.77
C ARG A 171 -4.19 -27.34 5.17
N TYR A 172 -3.95 -26.37 4.28
CA TYR A 172 -4.24 -24.96 4.52
C TYR A 172 -4.85 -24.31 3.27
N ASN A 173 -5.77 -23.35 3.49
CA ASN A 173 -6.25 -22.49 2.42
C ASN A 173 -5.08 -21.67 1.86
N HIS A 174 -5.12 -21.33 0.58
CA HIS A 174 -4.15 -20.47 -0.08
C HIS A 174 -4.87 -19.50 -1.01
N ILE A 175 -4.22 -18.38 -1.33
CA ILE A 175 -4.60 -17.51 -2.43
C ILE A 175 -3.35 -17.09 -3.20
N TYR A 176 -3.50 -16.86 -4.49
CA TYR A 176 -2.52 -16.18 -5.32
C TYR A 176 -3.18 -15.18 -6.27
N GLY A 177 -2.38 -14.37 -6.94
CA GLY A 177 -2.88 -13.40 -7.90
C GLY A 177 -1.82 -12.40 -8.31
N THR A 178 -2.27 -11.28 -8.88
CA THR A 178 -1.42 -10.19 -9.39
C THR A 178 -2.03 -8.84 -9.07
N LEU A 179 -1.19 -7.83 -8.91
CA LEU A 179 -1.58 -6.42 -9.01
C LEU A 179 -1.06 -5.85 -10.33
N THR A 180 -1.97 -5.33 -11.16
CA THR A 180 -1.62 -4.71 -12.44
C THR A 180 -2.32 -3.36 -12.63
N PHE A 181 -1.75 -2.51 -13.49
CA PHE A 181 -2.42 -1.31 -13.99
C PHE A 181 -2.13 -1.15 -15.48
N HIS A 182 -3.19 -1.01 -16.28
CA HIS A 182 -3.11 -0.99 -17.75
C HIS A 182 -2.29 -2.18 -18.33
N GLY A 183 -2.50 -3.38 -17.77
CA GLY A 183 -1.80 -4.60 -18.16
C GLY A 183 -0.34 -4.70 -17.73
N LYS A 184 0.21 -3.70 -17.05
CA LYS A 184 1.58 -3.73 -16.51
C LYS A 184 1.59 -4.22 -15.06
N PRO A 185 2.57 -5.06 -14.67
CA PRO A 185 2.72 -5.51 -13.28
C PRO A 185 3.05 -4.34 -12.35
N TRP A 186 2.67 -4.44 -11.08
CA TRP A 186 3.06 -3.47 -10.06
C TRP A 186 3.55 -4.14 -8.78
N TYR A 187 4.77 -3.80 -8.37
CA TYR A 187 5.50 -4.41 -7.27
C TYR A 187 6.44 -3.38 -6.60
N ALA A 188 7.05 -3.76 -5.49
CA ALA A 188 8.10 -2.97 -4.87
C ALA A 188 9.46 -3.21 -5.56
N GLU A 189 10.14 -2.14 -5.95
CA GLU A 189 11.51 -2.19 -6.47
C GLU A 189 12.53 -2.29 -5.34
N THR A 190 12.32 -1.53 -4.24
CA THR A 190 13.21 -1.54 -3.06
C THR A 190 12.45 -1.54 -1.73
N TRP A 191 12.82 -2.48 -0.86
CA TRP A 191 12.32 -2.62 0.51
C TRP A 191 13.41 -3.20 1.42
N ASP A 192 13.31 -2.94 2.72
CA ASP A 192 14.13 -3.57 3.75
C ASP A 192 13.60 -4.98 4.06
N HIS A 193 14.45 -5.99 3.98
CA HIS A 193 14.07 -7.40 4.16
C HIS A 193 13.78 -7.79 5.63
N ALA A 194 14.31 -7.05 6.61
CA ALA A 194 14.14 -7.34 8.03
C ALA A 194 12.93 -6.63 8.65
N THR A 195 12.61 -5.42 8.17
CA THR A 195 11.49 -4.61 8.68
C THR A 195 10.26 -4.63 7.76
N GLY A 196 10.44 -4.94 6.47
CA GLY A 196 9.41 -4.79 5.44
C GLY A 196 9.11 -3.32 5.08
N GLU A 197 9.99 -2.38 5.47
CA GLU A 197 9.83 -0.97 5.11
C GLU A 197 10.09 -0.76 3.61
N ILE A 198 9.28 0.12 2.99
CA ILE A 198 9.26 0.34 1.54
C ILE A 198 9.92 1.69 1.25
N HIS A 199 10.99 1.70 0.45
CA HIS A 199 11.83 2.87 0.23
C HIS A 199 11.72 3.50 -1.17
N ASP A 200 11.14 2.76 -2.13
CA ASP A 200 11.12 3.13 -3.56
C ASP A 200 10.11 4.22 -3.98
N GLY A 201 9.11 4.54 -3.16
CA GLY A 201 7.97 5.37 -3.59
C GLY A 201 6.84 4.60 -4.30
N VAL A 202 7.06 3.33 -4.65
CA VAL A 202 6.31 2.51 -5.62
C VAL A 202 5.61 1.31 -4.95
N GLY A 203 6.28 0.62 -4.03
CA GLY A 203 5.81 -0.60 -3.36
C GLY A 203 4.60 -0.38 -2.45
N ARG A 204 3.66 -1.33 -2.45
CA ARG A 204 2.35 -1.19 -1.80
C ARG A 204 2.06 -2.43 -0.95
N ASN A 205 1.77 -2.24 0.34
CA ASN A 205 1.30 -3.35 1.18
C ASN A 205 -0.12 -3.75 0.76
N PHE A 206 -0.22 -4.91 0.11
CA PHE A 206 -1.44 -5.68 -0.06
C PHE A 206 -1.81 -6.28 1.30
N ALA A 207 -3.03 -5.99 1.77
CA ALA A 207 -3.51 -6.40 3.08
C ALA A 207 -4.71 -7.34 2.95
N ILE A 208 -4.61 -8.54 3.54
CA ILE A 208 -5.71 -9.50 3.66
C ILE A 208 -6.41 -9.30 5.00
N GLU A 209 -7.74 -9.27 4.97
CA GLU A 209 -8.57 -9.32 6.16
C GLU A 209 -9.64 -10.40 6.03
N SER A 210 -9.88 -11.17 7.10
CA SER A 210 -10.97 -12.14 7.18
C SER A 210 -12.05 -11.64 8.13
N TYR A 211 -13.30 -12.03 7.85
CA TYR A 211 -14.46 -11.66 8.66
C TYR A 211 -14.92 -12.86 9.49
N ASN A 212 -15.08 -12.66 10.81
CA ASN A 212 -15.45 -13.71 11.78
C ASN A 212 -14.58 -14.96 11.60
N SER A 213 -13.34 -14.88 12.08
CA SER A 213 -12.33 -15.92 11.91
C SER A 213 -11.86 -16.50 13.24
N ASP A 214 -10.96 -17.49 13.17
CA ASP A 214 -10.16 -17.95 14.31
C ASP A 214 -9.39 -16.81 15.01
N MET A 215 -9.09 -15.71 14.30
CA MET A 215 -8.54 -14.46 14.86
C MET A 215 -9.58 -13.59 15.62
N GLY A 216 -10.85 -14.00 15.66
CA GLY A 216 -11.94 -13.36 16.39
C GLY A 216 -13.01 -12.70 15.53
N SER A 217 -14.02 -12.13 16.19
CA SER A 217 -15.20 -11.52 15.54
C SER A 217 -14.89 -10.23 14.78
N GLY A 218 -15.70 -9.94 13.76
CA GLY A 218 -15.55 -8.79 12.88
C GLY A 218 -14.43 -8.96 11.84
N TRP A 219 -14.03 -7.87 11.20
CA TRP A 219 -12.89 -7.85 10.27
C TRP A 219 -11.57 -7.84 11.02
N ARG A 220 -10.74 -8.87 10.81
CA ARG A 220 -9.42 -9.06 11.41
C ARG A 220 -8.34 -8.98 10.33
N ARG A 221 -7.26 -8.23 10.59
CA ARG A 221 -6.06 -8.25 9.73
C ARG A 221 -5.42 -9.63 9.81
N VAL A 222 -5.37 -10.34 8.69
CA VAL A 222 -4.62 -11.59 8.59
C VAL A 222 -3.14 -11.24 8.43
N ASN A 223 -2.77 -10.64 7.30
CA ASN A 223 -1.42 -10.16 7.04
C ASN A 223 -1.43 -8.93 6.11
N ALA A 224 -0.30 -8.24 6.03
CA ALA A 224 -0.02 -7.23 5.01
C ALA A 224 1.42 -7.39 4.51
N PHE A 225 1.60 -7.44 3.19
CA PHE A 225 2.85 -7.79 2.52
C PHE A 225 2.90 -7.23 1.10
N LEU A 226 4.04 -7.39 0.42
CA LEU A 226 4.29 -6.85 -0.91
C LEU A 226 3.93 -7.83 -2.02
N THR A 227 3.56 -7.29 -3.19
CA THR A 227 3.64 -8.03 -4.46
C THR A 227 5.09 -8.15 -4.90
N HIS A 228 5.41 -9.27 -5.53
CA HIS A 228 6.75 -9.64 -5.95
C HIS A 228 7.10 -9.07 -7.33
N LYS A 229 8.38 -8.83 -7.54
CA LYS A 229 8.97 -8.56 -8.85
C LYS A 229 9.22 -9.89 -9.58
N PRO A 230 9.15 -9.96 -10.91
CA PRO A 230 8.82 -8.87 -11.83
C PRO A 230 7.35 -8.85 -12.29
N SER A 231 6.53 -9.84 -11.93
CA SER A 231 5.18 -9.99 -12.51
C SER A 231 4.06 -9.32 -11.69
N GLY A 232 4.40 -8.69 -10.56
CA GLY A 232 3.41 -8.11 -9.65
C GLY A 232 2.59 -9.18 -8.94
N GLU A 233 3.09 -10.41 -8.91
CA GLU A 233 2.41 -11.56 -8.34
C GLU A 233 2.44 -11.54 -6.81
N TYR A 234 1.52 -12.26 -6.21
CA TYR A 234 1.58 -12.57 -4.80
C TYR A 234 0.95 -13.94 -4.55
N CYS A 235 1.27 -14.48 -3.37
CA CYS A 235 0.77 -15.75 -2.87
C CYS A 235 0.69 -15.67 -1.35
N PHE A 236 -0.25 -16.40 -0.74
CA PHE A 236 -0.41 -16.42 0.71
C PHE A 236 -1.09 -17.67 1.21
N GLY A 237 -0.36 -18.47 1.99
CA GLY A 237 -0.93 -19.60 2.73
C GLY A 237 -1.51 -19.16 4.08
N PHE A 238 -2.74 -19.58 4.35
CA PHE A 238 -3.40 -19.50 5.66
C PHE A 238 -2.90 -20.62 6.59
N ALA A 239 -1.58 -20.76 6.68
CA ALA A 239 -0.89 -21.60 7.65
C ALA A 239 -0.64 -20.84 8.97
N PRO A 240 -0.42 -21.53 10.11
CA PRO A 240 0.02 -20.93 11.37
C PRO A 240 1.27 -20.07 11.19
N LYS A 241 1.38 -18.99 11.96
CA LYS A 241 2.50 -18.04 11.94
C LYS A 241 2.81 -17.60 13.36
N ASP A 242 4.08 -17.47 13.69
CA ASP A 242 4.50 -17.08 15.04
C ASP A 242 4.00 -15.67 15.39
N GLY A 243 3.48 -15.52 16.61
CA GLY A 243 2.91 -14.27 17.11
C GLY A 243 1.51 -13.91 16.56
N TYR A 244 0.88 -14.76 15.75
CA TYR A 244 -0.48 -14.51 15.23
C TYR A 244 -1.53 -15.17 16.13
N THR A 245 -2.69 -14.55 16.33
CA THR A 245 -3.77 -15.14 17.14
C THR A 245 -4.53 -16.27 16.45
N GLY A 246 -4.27 -16.51 15.16
CA GLY A 246 -4.90 -17.52 14.32
C GLY A 246 -4.26 -17.57 12.93
N ARG A 247 -4.77 -18.45 12.07
CA ARG A 247 -4.40 -18.55 10.64
C ARG A 247 -5.13 -17.52 9.79
N GLY A 248 -6.32 -17.10 10.24
CA GLY A 248 -7.20 -16.17 9.55
C GLY A 248 -8.41 -16.85 8.90
N ASP A 249 -8.69 -18.12 9.18
CA ASP A 249 -9.78 -18.87 8.56
C ASP A 249 -11.15 -18.32 8.97
N SER A 250 -11.94 -17.84 8.00
CA SER A 250 -13.28 -17.30 8.22
C SER A 250 -14.30 -18.41 8.39
N THR A 251 -15.09 -18.36 9.46
CA THR A 251 -16.19 -19.32 9.71
C THR A 251 -17.38 -19.13 8.78
N VAL A 252 -17.40 -18.06 8.00
CA VAL A 252 -18.44 -17.72 7.02
C VAL A 252 -17.87 -17.50 5.61
N ASN A 253 -16.69 -18.07 5.34
CA ASN A 253 -15.96 -18.00 4.07
C ASN A 253 -15.89 -16.59 3.45
N LYS A 254 -15.59 -15.56 4.26
CA LYS A 254 -15.65 -14.16 3.85
C LYS A 254 -14.35 -13.42 4.12
N TYR A 255 -13.70 -13.01 3.05
CA TYR A 255 -12.40 -12.34 3.05
C TYR A 255 -12.46 -11.06 2.22
N ARG A 256 -11.45 -10.21 2.40
CA ARG A 256 -11.19 -9.06 1.56
C ARG A 256 -9.70 -8.77 1.45
N ALA A 257 -9.31 -8.30 0.28
CA ALA A 257 -8.00 -7.72 0.04
C ALA A 257 -8.14 -6.21 -0.17
N LEU A 258 -7.22 -5.45 0.41
CA LEU A 258 -7.11 -4.01 0.21
C LEU A 258 -5.66 -3.68 -0.15
N VAL A 259 -5.45 -2.94 -1.23
CA VAL A 259 -4.11 -2.49 -1.62
C VAL A 259 -4.15 -1.05 -2.09
N PRO A 260 -3.20 -0.21 -1.65
CA PRO A 260 -2.97 1.08 -2.26
C PRO A 260 -2.78 0.99 -3.78
N GLY A 261 -3.43 1.89 -4.53
CA GLY A 261 -3.31 1.89 -6.00
C GLY A 261 -1.87 2.11 -6.48
N PRO A 262 -1.48 1.71 -7.69
CA PRO A 262 -0.26 2.19 -8.34
C PRO A 262 -0.16 3.73 -8.41
N ALA A 263 0.98 4.28 -7.98
CA ALA A 263 1.25 5.74 -7.99
C ALA A 263 0.08 6.60 -7.45
N VAL A 264 -0.57 7.42 -8.29
CA VAL A 264 -1.72 8.26 -7.90
C VAL A 264 -3.09 7.72 -8.39
N THR A 265 -3.17 6.43 -8.73
CA THR A 265 -4.44 5.76 -9.06
C THR A 265 -5.26 5.41 -7.80
N PRO A 266 -6.56 5.07 -7.92
CA PRO A 266 -7.40 4.70 -6.78
C PRO A 266 -6.94 3.46 -6.02
N ASP A 267 -7.22 3.42 -4.71
CA ASP A 267 -7.04 2.22 -3.88
C ASP A 267 -7.99 1.11 -4.32
N VAL A 268 -7.47 -0.11 -4.41
CA VAL A 268 -8.20 -1.30 -4.89
C VAL A 268 -8.71 -2.13 -3.72
N PHE A 269 -9.90 -2.68 -3.91
CA PHE A 269 -10.58 -3.54 -2.96
C PHE A 269 -11.21 -4.72 -3.67
N VAL A 270 -11.02 -5.93 -3.14
CA VAL A 270 -11.66 -7.16 -3.63
C VAL A 270 -12.22 -7.94 -2.45
N SER A 271 -13.47 -8.38 -2.54
CA SER A 271 -14.03 -9.41 -1.63
C SER A 271 -13.94 -10.77 -2.30
N PHE A 272 -13.61 -11.80 -1.52
CA PHE A 272 -13.46 -13.17 -2.01
C PHE A 272 -13.80 -14.20 -0.93
N GLY A 273 -14.00 -15.45 -1.36
CA GLY A 273 -13.98 -16.64 -0.51
C GLY A 273 -12.76 -17.51 -0.85
N VAL A 274 -12.47 -18.49 -0.02
CA VAL A 274 -11.53 -19.59 -0.30
C VAL A 274 -12.30 -20.87 -0.65
N LEU A 275 -11.63 -21.87 -1.22
CA LEU A 275 -12.30 -23.09 -1.69
C LEU A 275 -12.73 -24.05 -0.56
N GLY A 276 -12.15 -23.92 0.65
CA GLY A 276 -12.42 -24.81 1.79
C GLY A 276 -11.50 -26.03 1.79
N LEU A 277 -11.06 -26.47 2.98
CA LEU A 277 -10.07 -27.55 3.11
C LEU A 277 -10.62 -28.93 2.71
N ASP A 278 -11.93 -29.09 2.82
CA ASP A 278 -12.71 -30.29 2.51
C ASP A 278 -12.91 -30.53 1.00
N ALA A 279 -12.71 -29.50 0.17
CA ALA A 279 -12.81 -29.59 -1.29
C ALA A 279 -11.50 -29.99 -2.00
N TYR A 280 -10.41 -30.24 -1.27
CA TYR A 280 -9.11 -30.58 -1.88
C TYR A 280 -9.09 -31.98 -2.49
N THR A 281 -8.62 -32.06 -3.74
CA THR A 281 -8.04 -33.28 -4.34
C THR A 281 -6.81 -32.87 -5.17
N TYR A 282 -5.92 -33.81 -5.47
CA TYR A 282 -4.74 -33.54 -6.29
C TYR A 282 -5.12 -33.03 -7.70
N ASP A 283 -6.10 -33.65 -8.33
CA ASP A 283 -6.54 -33.31 -9.69
C ASP A 283 -7.23 -31.94 -9.77
N LEU A 284 -7.89 -31.50 -8.68
CA LEU A 284 -8.42 -30.14 -8.56
C LEU A 284 -7.32 -29.11 -8.28
N ASP A 285 -6.26 -29.48 -7.57
CA ASP A 285 -5.16 -28.59 -7.19
C ASP A 285 -4.15 -28.36 -8.33
N GLN A 286 -3.96 -29.34 -9.21
CA GLN A 286 -2.96 -29.28 -10.28
C GLN A 286 -3.15 -28.09 -11.24
N PRO A 287 -4.37 -27.79 -11.77
CA PRO A 287 -4.56 -26.60 -12.61
C PRO A 287 -4.25 -25.28 -11.90
N HIS A 288 -4.44 -25.19 -10.58
CA HIS A 288 -4.05 -24.02 -9.80
C HIS A 288 -2.54 -23.91 -9.64
N ASN A 289 -1.84 -25.04 -9.45
CA ASN A 289 -0.38 -25.09 -9.42
C ASN A 289 0.23 -24.64 -10.74
N ASP A 290 -0.31 -25.12 -11.87
CA ASP A 290 0.14 -24.75 -13.22
C ASP A 290 -0.11 -23.26 -13.50
N ALA A 291 -1.30 -22.75 -13.15
CA ALA A 291 -1.64 -21.34 -13.30
C ALA A 291 -0.78 -20.42 -12.42
N GLN A 292 -0.49 -20.80 -11.17
CA GLN A 292 0.40 -20.03 -10.29
C GLN A 292 1.85 -20.06 -10.79
N ALA A 293 2.34 -21.21 -11.27
CA ALA A 293 3.67 -21.32 -11.86
C ALA A 293 3.82 -20.43 -13.12
N ALA A 294 2.77 -20.34 -13.95
CA ALA A 294 2.75 -19.49 -15.12
C ALA A 294 2.81 -17.98 -14.82
N LEU A 295 2.41 -17.53 -13.62
CA LEU A 295 2.60 -16.14 -13.19
C LEU A 295 4.07 -15.82 -12.90
N VAL A 296 4.75 -16.71 -12.17
CA VAL A 296 6.16 -16.52 -11.77
C VAL A 296 7.10 -16.72 -12.96
N GLY A 297 6.76 -17.65 -13.87
CA GLY A 297 7.57 -18.01 -15.03
C GLY A 297 8.93 -18.62 -14.67
N ASP A 298 9.82 -18.70 -15.65
CA ASP A 298 11.20 -19.22 -15.50
C ASP A 298 12.17 -18.21 -14.85
N TYR A 299 11.71 -17.35 -13.94
CA TYR A 299 12.60 -16.45 -13.20
C TYR A 299 13.41 -17.23 -12.15
N GLN A 300 14.56 -17.76 -12.60
CA GLN A 300 15.50 -18.70 -11.96
C GLN A 300 16.11 -18.30 -10.59
N GLY A 301 15.53 -17.33 -9.89
CA GLY A 301 15.93 -16.92 -8.52
C GLY A 301 14.77 -16.58 -7.58
N LEU A 302 13.52 -16.71 -8.02
CA LEU A 302 12.34 -16.31 -7.24
C LEU A 302 11.50 -17.53 -6.85
N THR A 303 11.83 -18.11 -5.71
CA THR A 303 11.04 -19.17 -5.06
C THR A 303 9.84 -18.64 -4.28
N SER A 304 9.65 -17.31 -4.19
CA SER A 304 8.70 -16.65 -3.29
C SER A 304 7.26 -17.11 -3.43
N CYS A 305 6.83 -17.47 -4.65
CA CYS A 305 5.50 -18.03 -4.91
C CYS A 305 5.51 -19.43 -5.53
N ARG A 306 6.53 -20.26 -5.25
CA ARG A 306 6.40 -21.71 -5.42
C ARG A 306 5.71 -22.33 -4.22
N LYS A 307 4.57 -22.96 -4.46
CA LYS A 307 3.81 -23.70 -3.47
C LYS A 307 4.54 -24.99 -3.07
N ILE A 308 4.48 -25.33 -1.78
CA ILE A 308 5.00 -26.59 -1.25
C ILE A 308 3.88 -27.62 -1.32
N ASN A 309 4.11 -28.65 -2.13
CA ASN A 309 3.17 -29.76 -2.38
C ASN A 309 3.60 -31.02 -1.62
#